data_AF-A0A7R9R1H6-F1
#
_entry.id   AF-A0A7R9R1H6-F1
#
_cell.length_a   1.000
_cell.length_b   1.000
_cell.length_c   1.000
_cell.angle_alpha   90.00
_cell.angle_beta   90.00
_cell.angle_gamma   90.00
#
_symmetry.space_group_name_H-M   'P 1'
#
loop_
_entity.id
_entity.type
_entity.pdbx_description
1 polymer ?
#
loop_
_entity_poly.entity_id
_entity_poly.type
_entity_poly.pdbx_seq_one_letter_code
_entity_poly.pdbx_strand_id
1 'polypeptide(L)'
;MESGAHMYNKDRDVISKPEALASAQKLAEQLKCNTTEQWIQCLRGVDAKEFLKTEYLLTFPVLGTEFLPISEQKAFETKKFNSDIDLMAGMTLDEDSGMVSHTFPDVHSLTVEGFKFLMSGINQIYHGLDAENVSNFYLKNIDPKDPGASVRAFDMFFGDLSLKCPTYLFAKQFATNAPSKNVYSYELTFESQFMTNATGCPPG
;
A
#
# COMPACT_ATOMS: atom_id res chain seq x y z
N MET A 1 -20.25 -6.32 2.75
CA MET A 1 -18.84 -6.72 2.94
C MET A 1 -18.01 -5.70 2.23
N GLU A 2 -17.41 -4.83 3.03
CA GLU A 2 -16.55 -3.74 2.58
C GLU A 2 -15.21 -4.34 2.10
N SER A 3 -14.69 -3.87 0.97
CA SER A 3 -13.40 -4.29 0.40
C SER A 3 -12.24 -4.02 1.37
N GLY A 4 -11.06 -4.57 1.13
CA GLY A 4 -9.88 -4.35 1.98
C GLY A 4 -9.46 -2.88 1.96
N ALA A 5 -9.75 -2.21 0.84
CA ALA A 5 -9.66 -0.77 0.67
C ALA A 5 -10.67 0.04 1.54
N HIS A 6 -11.61 -0.61 2.24
CA HIS A 6 -12.55 0.02 3.17
C HIS A 6 -12.21 -0.25 4.65
N MET A 7 -11.19 -1.06 4.97
CA MET A 7 -10.53 -0.92 6.27
C MET A 7 -9.82 0.44 6.39
N TYR A 8 -9.62 1.08 5.25
CA TYR A 8 -9.20 2.44 5.11
C TYR A 8 -10.42 3.32 4.91
N ASN A 9 -10.46 4.43 5.64
CA ASN A 9 -11.42 5.50 5.47
C ASN A 9 -11.83 5.61 3.99
N LYS A 10 -13.12 5.32 3.71
CA LYS A 10 -13.73 5.13 2.39
C LYS A 10 -13.42 6.18 1.32
N ASP A 11 -12.85 7.32 1.74
CA ASP A 11 -12.51 8.48 0.94
C ASP A 11 -10.98 8.81 0.92
N ARG A 12 -10.10 7.97 1.50
CA ARG A 12 -8.70 8.34 1.84
C ARG A 12 -7.61 7.71 0.98
N ASP A 13 -7.91 6.65 0.23
CA ASP A 13 -6.93 5.99 -0.65
C ASP A 13 -6.75 6.69 -2.01
N VAL A 14 -7.52 7.77 -2.24
CA VAL A 14 -7.43 8.65 -3.39
C VAL A 14 -7.30 10.09 -2.93
N ILE A 15 -6.36 10.82 -3.51
CA ILE A 15 -6.16 12.23 -3.18
C ILE A 15 -7.19 13.05 -3.95
N SER A 16 -7.93 13.92 -3.26
CA SER A 16 -8.83 14.85 -3.93
C SER A 16 -8.05 15.94 -4.67
N LYS A 17 -8.65 16.57 -5.69
CA LYS A 17 -8.01 17.70 -6.39
C LYS A 17 -7.50 18.81 -5.44
N PRO A 18 -8.27 19.25 -4.42
CA PRO A 18 -7.77 20.23 -3.45
C PRO A 18 -6.56 19.77 -2.65
N GLU A 19 -6.54 18.51 -2.18
CA GLU A 19 -5.41 17.96 -1.43
C GLU A 19 -4.16 17.80 -2.31
N ALA A 20 -4.35 17.37 -3.56
CA ALA A 20 -3.28 17.28 -4.54
C ALA A 20 -2.70 18.66 -4.86
N LEU A 21 -3.56 19.67 -5.01
CA LEU A 21 -3.15 21.06 -5.23
C LEU A 21 -2.38 21.60 -4.02
N ALA A 22 -2.87 21.38 -2.80
CA ALA A 22 -2.19 21.82 -1.59
C ALA A 22 -0.81 21.16 -1.44
N SER A 23 -0.69 19.87 -1.79
CA SER A 23 0.58 19.15 -1.79
C SER A 23 1.55 19.70 -2.84
N ALA A 24 1.05 19.98 -4.04
CA ALA A 24 1.85 20.60 -5.11
C ALA A 24 2.31 22.03 -4.73
N GLN A 25 1.49 22.79 -4.03
CA GLN A 25 1.85 24.12 -3.52
C GLN A 25 2.94 24.03 -2.44
N LYS A 26 2.84 23.10 -1.49
CA LYS A 26 3.90 22.86 -0.50
C LYS A 26 5.23 22.48 -1.16
N LEU A 27 5.19 21.63 -2.18
CA LEU A 27 6.36 21.29 -2.97
C LEU A 27 6.97 22.54 -3.65
N ALA A 28 6.11 23.41 -4.21
CA ALA A 28 6.54 24.67 -4.79
C ALA A 28 7.19 25.61 -3.77
N GLU A 29 6.69 25.64 -2.53
CA GLU A 29 7.30 26.41 -1.44
C GLU A 29 8.69 25.89 -1.09
N GLN A 30 8.86 24.56 -0.96
CA GLN A 30 10.16 23.95 -0.67
C GLN A 30 11.20 24.23 -1.76
N LEU A 31 10.76 24.23 -3.02
CA LEU A 31 11.60 24.52 -4.18
C LEU A 31 11.70 26.02 -4.49
N LYS A 32 11.22 26.90 -3.59
CA LYS A 32 11.26 28.37 -3.71
C LYS A 32 10.56 28.92 -4.96
N CYS A 33 9.55 28.22 -5.45
CA CYS A 33 8.71 28.59 -6.59
C CYS A 33 7.39 29.28 -6.20
N ASN A 34 7.09 29.43 -4.91
CA ASN A 34 5.86 30.02 -4.38
C ASN A 34 5.67 31.53 -4.60
N THR A 35 6.72 32.25 -4.99
CA THR A 35 6.70 33.72 -5.17
C THR A 35 6.19 34.17 -6.54
N THR A 36 5.92 33.23 -7.43
CA THR A 36 5.48 33.53 -8.80
C THR A 36 4.03 33.11 -8.99
N GLU A 37 3.20 33.98 -9.60
CA GLU A 37 1.87 33.58 -10.11
C GLU A 37 1.97 32.41 -11.10
N GLN A 38 3.19 32.18 -11.65
CA GLN A 38 3.55 31.13 -12.58
C GLN A 38 4.42 30.04 -11.93
N TRP A 39 4.12 29.64 -10.69
CA TRP A 39 4.89 28.63 -9.95
C TRP A 39 5.10 27.31 -10.73
N ILE A 40 4.18 26.93 -11.61
CA ILE A 40 4.34 25.78 -12.52
C ILE A 40 5.52 25.97 -13.49
N GLN A 41 5.70 27.17 -14.04
CA GLN A 41 6.84 27.45 -14.93
C GLN A 41 8.16 27.46 -14.16
N CYS A 42 8.16 27.98 -12.93
CA CYS A 42 9.32 27.86 -12.04
C CYS A 42 9.68 26.39 -11.80
N LEU A 43 8.69 25.56 -11.42
CA LEU A 43 8.91 24.12 -11.19
C LEU A 43 9.48 23.39 -12.41
N ARG A 44 9.06 23.75 -13.63
CA ARG A 44 9.63 23.19 -14.87
C ARG A 44 11.10 23.52 -15.10
N GLY A 45 11.60 24.59 -14.48
CA GLY A 45 13.00 25.00 -14.53
C GLY A 45 13.86 24.42 -13.40
N VAL A 46 13.25 23.74 -12.43
CA VAL A 46 14.00 23.09 -11.33
C VAL A 46 14.73 21.87 -11.86
N ASP A 47 15.99 21.71 -11.43
CA ASP A 47 16.76 20.51 -11.75
C ASP A 47 16.10 19.26 -11.18
N ALA A 48 16.03 18.19 -11.97
CA ALA A 48 15.36 16.96 -11.56
C ALA A 48 15.96 16.35 -10.28
N LYS A 49 17.27 16.50 -10.02
CA LYS A 49 17.89 15.99 -8.79
C LYS A 49 17.47 16.78 -7.56
N GLU A 50 17.21 18.08 -7.70
CA GLU A 50 16.65 18.88 -6.60
C GLU A 50 15.20 18.50 -6.34
N PHE A 51 14.44 18.18 -7.40
CA PHE A 51 13.09 17.65 -7.28
C PHE A 51 13.06 16.33 -6.48
N LEU A 52 13.98 15.40 -6.79
CA LEU A 52 14.11 14.10 -6.13
C LEU A 52 14.51 14.14 -4.65
N LYS A 53 15.04 15.26 -4.17
CA LYS A 53 15.37 15.44 -2.74
C LYS A 53 14.16 15.80 -1.88
N THR A 54 13.03 16.09 -2.50
CA THR A 54 11.82 16.51 -1.77
C THR A 54 11.05 15.29 -1.25
N GLU A 55 10.64 15.35 0.02
CA GLU A 55 9.93 14.25 0.71
C GLU A 55 8.50 14.02 0.18
N TYR A 56 8.01 14.88 -0.72
CA TYR A 56 6.62 14.85 -1.23
C TYR A 56 6.43 14.14 -2.57
N LEU A 57 7.42 13.38 -3.03
CA LEU A 57 7.38 12.68 -4.32
C LEU A 57 6.50 11.41 -4.34
N LEU A 58 5.65 11.21 -3.32
CA LEU A 58 4.59 10.22 -3.37
C LEU A 58 3.38 10.82 -4.08
N THR A 59 3.39 10.76 -5.42
CA THR A 59 2.24 11.15 -6.23
C THR A 59 1.28 9.97 -6.36
N PHE A 60 0.17 10.04 -5.64
CA PHE A 60 -0.94 9.09 -5.78
C PHE A 60 -1.92 9.53 -6.88
N PRO A 61 -2.71 8.61 -7.46
CA PRO A 61 -3.80 8.97 -8.36
C PRO A 61 -4.75 9.99 -7.74
N VAL A 62 -5.18 10.97 -8.55
CA VAL A 62 -6.07 12.05 -8.11
C VAL A 62 -7.49 11.78 -8.60
N LEU A 63 -8.42 11.68 -7.66
CA LEU A 63 -9.84 11.47 -7.94
C LEU A 63 -10.49 12.72 -8.57
N GLY A 64 -11.39 12.49 -9.52
CA GLY A 64 -12.12 13.52 -10.25
C GLY A 64 -11.35 14.09 -11.45
N THR A 65 -10.24 13.47 -11.84
CA THR A 65 -9.51 13.79 -13.07
C THR A 65 -10.18 13.15 -14.29
N GLU A 66 -9.73 13.49 -15.50
CA GLU A 66 -10.20 12.83 -16.72
C GLU A 66 -9.87 11.34 -16.72
N PHE A 67 -8.69 10.97 -16.20
CA PHE A 67 -8.24 9.58 -16.09
C PHE A 67 -8.98 8.80 -14.99
N LEU A 68 -9.15 9.39 -13.80
CA LEU A 68 -9.85 8.77 -12.66
C LEU A 68 -11.05 9.63 -12.22
N PRO A 69 -12.16 9.65 -12.99
CA PRO A 69 -13.28 10.56 -12.76
C PRO A 69 -14.19 10.16 -11.58
N ILE A 70 -14.19 8.87 -11.21
CA ILE A 70 -14.95 8.29 -10.11
C ILE A 70 -14.05 7.32 -9.33
N SER A 71 -14.39 7.06 -8.07
CA SER A 71 -13.64 6.10 -7.26
C SER A 71 -13.84 4.67 -7.77
N GLU A 72 -12.94 3.78 -7.40
CA GLU A 72 -12.95 2.37 -7.75
C GLU A 72 -14.24 1.69 -7.26
N GLN A 73 -14.69 2.02 -6.04
CA GLN A 73 -15.93 1.48 -5.48
C GLN A 73 -17.13 1.92 -6.32
N LYS A 74 -17.21 3.21 -6.66
CA LYS A 74 -18.29 3.73 -7.49
C LYS A 74 -18.24 3.17 -8.91
N ALA A 75 -17.05 2.89 -9.44
CA ALA A 75 -16.89 2.21 -10.71
C ALA A 75 -17.52 0.80 -10.66
N PHE A 76 -17.26 0.01 -9.62
CA PHE A 76 -17.92 -1.29 -9.44
C PHE A 76 -19.44 -1.17 -9.24
N GLU A 77 -19.91 -0.31 -8.33
CA GLU A 77 -21.34 -0.10 -8.05
C GLU A 77 -22.13 0.32 -9.29
N THR A 78 -21.55 1.22 -10.10
CA THR A 78 -22.20 1.73 -11.31
C THR A 78 -21.85 0.95 -12.57
N LYS A 79 -21.08 -0.15 -12.43
CA LYS A 79 -20.56 -0.97 -13.53
C LYS A 79 -19.81 -0.17 -14.61
N LYS A 80 -19.15 0.91 -14.21
CA LYS A 80 -18.33 1.79 -15.05
C LYS A 80 -16.87 1.36 -15.03
N PHE A 81 -16.62 0.12 -15.43
CA PHE A 81 -15.29 -0.43 -15.61
C PHE A 81 -15.31 -1.35 -16.84
N ASN A 82 -14.13 -1.74 -17.33
CA ASN A 82 -14.06 -2.71 -18.42
C ASN A 82 -14.44 -4.10 -17.92
N SER A 83 -15.68 -4.51 -18.16
CA SER A 83 -16.23 -5.82 -17.80
C SER A 83 -16.17 -6.84 -18.93
N ASP A 84 -15.59 -6.49 -20.08
CA ASP A 84 -15.50 -7.36 -21.25
C ASP A 84 -14.17 -8.13 -21.34
N ILE A 85 -13.46 -8.31 -20.22
CA ILE A 85 -12.14 -8.94 -20.15
C ILE A 85 -12.09 -10.04 -19.10
N ASP A 86 -11.27 -11.07 -19.35
CA ASP A 86 -10.88 -12.00 -18.30
C ASP A 86 -9.80 -11.36 -17.42
N LEU A 87 -9.82 -11.66 -16.13
CA LEU A 87 -8.89 -11.12 -15.14
C LEU A 87 -7.95 -12.21 -14.64
N MET A 88 -6.65 -11.92 -14.59
CA MET A 88 -5.68 -12.69 -13.81
C MET A 88 -5.09 -11.76 -12.75
N ALA A 89 -5.20 -12.15 -11.49
CA ALA A 89 -4.67 -11.40 -10.35
C ALA A 89 -3.91 -12.36 -9.44
N GLY A 90 -2.86 -11.89 -8.80
CA GLY A 90 -2.12 -12.73 -7.87
C GLY A 90 -1.18 -11.93 -6.99
N MET A 91 -0.57 -12.66 -6.07
CA MET A 91 0.28 -12.15 -5.01
C MET A 91 1.45 -13.10 -4.80
N THR A 92 2.51 -12.64 -4.14
CA THR A 92 3.59 -13.49 -3.65
C THR A 92 3.31 -13.99 -2.23
N LEU A 93 3.99 -15.06 -1.81
CA LEU A 93 3.89 -15.54 -0.44
C LEU A 93 4.35 -14.49 0.58
N ASP A 94 5.46 -13.81 0.31
CA ASP A 94 6.09 -12.85 1.23
C ASP A 94 6.06 -11.43 0.67
N GLU A 95 4.84 -10.98 0.30
CA GLU A 95 4.60 -9.60 -0.13
C GLU A 95 5.14 -8.61 0.92
N ASP A 96 5.79 -7.56 0.44
CA ASP A 96 6.26 -6.41 1.22
C ASP A 96 7.33 -6.61 2.28
N SER A 97 7.91 -7.79 2.44
CA SER A 97 9.09 -8.01 3.32
C SER A 97 10.22 -6.98 3.07
N GLY A 98 10.48 -6.65 1.81
CA GLY A 98 11.43 -5.60 1.41
C GLY A 98 10.96 -4.18 1.75
N MET A 99 9.68 -3.87 1.56
CA MET A 99 9.11 -2.55 1.85
C MET A 99 8.99 -2.28 3.35
N VAL A 100 8.65 -3.31 4.14
CA VAL A 100 8.64 -3.26 5.60
C VAL A 100 10.02 -2.95 6.13
N SER A 101 11.07 -3.62 5.64
CA SER A 101 12.46 -3.34 6.03
C SER A 101 12.88 -1.89 5.71
N HIS A 102 12.40 -1.34 4.59
CA HIS A 102 12.67 0.05 4.21
C HIS A 102 11.90 1.08 5.04
N THR A 103 10.63 0.79 5.33
CA THR A 103 9.71 1.72 6.01
C THR A 103 9.90 1.69 7.53
N PHE A 104 10.26 0.53 8.08
CA PHE A 104 10.45 0.27 9.50
C PHE A 104 11.86 -0.31 9.72
N PRO A 105 12.92 0.51 9.68
CA PRO A 105 14.30 0.02 9.76
C PRO A 105 14.61 -0.77 11.05
N ASP A 106 13.89 -0.48 12.15
CA ASP A 106 14.06 -1.18 13.43
C ASP A 106 13.29 -2.51 13.52
N VAL A 107 12.55 -2.89 12.47
CA VAL A 107 11.72 -4.11 12.45
C VAL A 107 12.55 -5.39 12.53
N HIS A 108 13.83 -5.36 12.16
CA HIS A 108 14.70 -6.54 12.21
C HIS A 108 14.95 -7.10 13.62
N SER A 109 14.66 -6.31 14.66
CA SER A 109 14.74 -6.72 16.06
C SER A 109 13.39 -6.67 16.77
N LEU A 110 12.29 -6.79 16.01
CA LEU A 110 10.94 -6.63 16.55
C LEU A 110 10.62 -7.70 17.60
N THR A 111 10.26 -7.27 18.81
CA THR A 111 9.71 -8.15 19.85
C THR A 111 8.19 -8.24 19.75
N VAL A 112 7.57 -9.13 20.53
CA VAL A 112 6.11 -9.19 20.67
C VAL A 112 5.53 -7.86 21.14
N GLU A 113 6.16 -7.22 22.12
CA GLU A 113 5.76 -5.90 22.63
C GLU A 113 5.97 -4.82 21.57
N GLY A 114 7.08 -4.89 20.84
CA GLY A 114 7.36 -4.01 19.71
C GLY A 114 6.30 -4.11 18.61
N PHE A 115 5.89 -5.34 18.25
CA PHE A 115 4.80 -5.58 17.30
C PHE A 115 3.52 -4.88 17.77
N LYS A 116 3.10 -5.10 19.01
CA LYS A 116 1.87 -4.49 19.56
C LYS A 116 1.96 -2.97 19.59
N PHE A 117 3.14 -2.42 19.87
CA PHE A 117 3.39 -0.98 19.82
C PHE A 117 3.23 -0.42 18.39
N LEU A 118 3.85 -1.07 17.40
CA LEU A 118 3.70 -0.68 15.99
C LEU A 118 2.23 -0.74 15.55
N MET A 119 1.51 -1.80 15.91
CA MET A 119 0.08 -1.93 15.61
C MET A 119 -0.76 -0.81 16.21
N SER A 120 -0.43 -0.35 17.42
CA SER A 120 -1.07 0.82 18.02
C SER A 120 -0.82 2.08 17.20
N GLY A 121 0.42 2.30 16.76
CA GLY A 121 0.78 3.42 15.88
C GLY A 121 0.06 3.36 14.53
N ILE A 122 0.00 2.19 13.92
CA ILE A 122 -0.72 1.94 12.66
C ILE A 122 -2.21 2.23 12.82
N ASN A 123 -2.84 1.83 13.93
CA ASN A 123 -4.23 2.18 14.20
C ASN A 123 -4.44 3.70 14.36
N GLN A 124 -3.47 4.44 14.91
CA GLN A 124 -3.55 5.90 14.97
C GLN A 124 -3.51 6.54 13.57
N ILE A 125 -2.83 5.91 12.62
CA ILE A 125 -2.75 6.40 11.24
C ILE A 125 -4.04 6.07 10.49
N TYR A 126 -4.48 4.81 10.55
CA TYR A 126 -5.54 4.32 9.69
C TYR A 126 -6.95 4.47 10.25
N HIS A 127 -7.08 4.59 11.58
CA HIS A 127 -8.33 4.70 12.32
C HIS A 127 -9.34 3.57 12.03
N GLY A 128 -9.59 2.70 13.02
CA GLY A 128 -10.57 1.61 12.89
C GLY A 128 -9.96 0.22 12.80
N LEU A 129 -8.63 0.11 12.93
CA LEU A 129 -7.95 -1.15 13.11
C LEU A 129 -8.08 -1.58 14.58
N ASP A 130 -8.65 -2.75 14.82
CA ASP A 130 -8.61 -3.36 16.16
C ASP A 130 -7.20 -3.91 16.42
N ALA A 131 -6.30 -3.02 16.83
CA ALA A 131 -4.88 -3.32 16.99
C ALA A 131 -4.64 -4.51 17.90
N GLU A 132 -5.46 -4.70 18.94
CA GLU A 132 -5.32 -5.83 19.87
C GLU A 132 -5.71 -7.14 19.20
N ASN A 133 -6.91 -7.22 18.60
CA ASN A 133 -7.37 -8.44 17.95
C ASN A 133 -6.50 -8.82 16.76
N VAL A 134 -6.06 -7.84 15.97
CA VAL A 134 -5.16 -8.08 14.85
C VAL A 134 -3.80 -8.56 15.35
N SER A 135 -3.23 -7.94 16.39
CA SER A 135 -1.98 -8.43 16.98
C SER A 135 -2.12 -9.87 17.48
N ASN A 136 -3.20 -10.18 18.17
CA ASN A 136 -3.44 -11.52 18.68
C ASN A 136 -3.59 -12.54 17.54
N PHE A 137 -4.18 -12.15 16.41
CA PHE A 137 -4.29 -13.02 15.23
C PHE A 137 -2.92 -13.39 14.66
N TYR A 138 -2.08 -12.40 14.33
CA TYR A 138 -0.76 -12.65 13.71
C TYR A 138 0.26 -13.26 14.68
N LEU A 139 0.14 -13.00 15.98
CA LEU A 139 1.05 -13.54 17.00
C LEU A 139 0.61 -14.89 17.56
N LYS A 140 -0.57 -15.41 17.20
CA LYS A 140 -1.16 -16.60 17.85
C LYS A 140 -0.26 -17.84 17.84
N ASN A 141 0.46 -18.04 16.74
CA ASN A 141 1.20 -19.28 16.46
C ASN A 141 2.71 -19.05 16.28
N ILE A 142 3.25 -17.90 16.72
CA ILE A 142 4.68 -17.67 16.62
C ILE A 142 5.45 -18.53 17.63
N ASP A 143 6.63 -19.03 17.24
CA ASP A 143 7.54 -19.67 18.18
C ASP A 143 8.31 -18.59 18.96
N PRO A 144 8.13 -18.47 20.29
CA PRO A 144 8.83 -17.47 21.09
C PRO A 144 10.35 -17.70 21.15
N LYS A 145 10.85 -18.86 20.72
CA LYS A 145 12.28 -19.16 20.64
C LYS A 145 12.91 -18.74 19.31
N ASP A 146 12.09 -18.45 18.31
CA ASP A 146 12.56 -17.98 17.02
C ASP A 146 12.66 -16.45 17.01
N PRO A 147 13.87 -15.88 16.97
CA PRO A 147 14.09 -14.45 17.03
C PRO A 147 13.49 -13.69 15.83
N GLY A 148 13.20 -14.36 14.72
CA GLY A 148 12.59 -13.75 13.54
C GLY A 148 11.07 -13.86 13.48
N ALA A 149 10.41 -14.57 14.41
CA ALA A 149 9.00 -14.89 14.26
C ALA A 149 8.08 -13.66 14.36
N SER A 150 8.42 -12.69 15.22
CA SER A 150 7.68 -11.42 15.30
C SER A 150 7.88 -10.54 14.06
N VAL A 151 9.07 -10.58 13.45
CA VAL A 151 9.36 -9.85 12.20
C VAL A 151 8.51 -10.42 11.06
N ARG A 152 8.56 -11.73 10.85
CA ARG A 152 7.76 -12.39 9.81
C ARG A 152 6.26 -12.23 10.04
N ALA A 153 5.81 -12.25 11.30
CA ALA A 153 4.41 -11.94 11.61
C ALA A 153 4.02 -10.52 11.18
N PHE A 154 4.94 -9.56 11.32
CA PHE A 154 4.68 -8.18 10.92
C PHE A 154 4.74 -8.00 9.40
N ASP A 155 5.68 -8.66 8.73
CA ASP A 155 5.73 -8.72 7.26
C ASP A 155 4.43 -9.27 6.69
N MET A 156 3.95 -10.41 7.22
CA MET A 156 2.67 -11.00 6.82
C MET A 156 1.50 -10.03 7.04
N PHE A 157 1.42 -9.40 8.23
CA PHE A 157 0.37 -8.42 8.50
C PHE A 157 0.40 -7.26 7.51
N PHE A 158 1.58 -6.68 7.29
CA PHE A 158 1.72 -5.51 6.46
C PHE A 158 1.40 -5.85 5.00
N GLY A 159 1.94 -6.95 4.47
CA GLY A 159 1.65 -7.43 3.11
C GLY A 159 0.19 -7.85 2.90
N ASP A 160 -0.45 -8.43 3.93
CA ASP A 160 -1.88 -8.72 3.91
C ASP A 160 -2.71 -7.44 3.77
N LEU A 161 -2.32 -6.43 4.55
CA LEU A 161 -2.99 -5.15 4.65
C LEU A 161 -2.82 -4.30 3.37
N SER A 162 -1.60 -4.22 2.83
CA SER A 162 -1.24 -3.33 1.70
C SER A 162 -1.53 -3.92 0.32
N LEU A 163 -1.38 -5.24 0.14
CA LEU A 163 -1.37 -5.88 -1.19
C LEU A 163 -2.27 -7.09 -1.30
N LYS A 164 -2.11 -8.12 -0.45
CA LYS A 164 -2.79 -9.41 -0.65
C LYS A 164 -4.31 -9.29 -0.50
N CYS A 165 -4.79 -8.69 0.60
CA CYS A 165 -6.23 -8.52 0.81
C CYS A 165 -6.85 -7.57 -0.22
N PRO A 166 -6.28 -6.39 -0.54
CA PRO A 166 -6.75 -5.55 -1.63
C PRO A 166 -6.83 -6.28 -2.98
N THR A 167 -5.80 -7.04 -3.34
CA THR A 167 -5.75 -7.82 -4.60
C THR A 167 -6.86 -8.87 -4.65
N TYR A 168 -7.03 -9.65 -3.57
CA TYR A 168 -8.10 -10.63 -3.47
C TYR A 168 -9.48 -9.98 -3.55
N LEU A 169 -9.67 -8.86 -2.86
CA LEU A 169 -10.95 -8.17 -2.80
C LEU A 169 -11.29 -7.50 -4.13
N PHE A 170 -10.30 -6.95 -4.84
CA PHE A 170 -10.45 -6.48 -6.22
C PHE A 170 -10.90 -7.62 -7.15
N ALA A 171 -10.20 -8.76 -7.13
CA ALA A 171 -10.55 -9.91 -7.97
C ALA A 171 -11.96 -10.43 -7.67
N LYS A 172 -12.34 -10.49 -6.39
CA LYS A 172 -13.69 -10.88 -5.95
C LYS A 172 -14.77 -9.88 -6.39
N GLN A 173 -14.50 -8.58 -6.28
CA GLN A 173 -15.42 -7.53 -6.76
C GLN A 173 -15.60 -7.60 -8.28
N PHE A 174 -14.51 -7.84 -9.03
CA PHE A 174 -14.58 -8.04 -10.47
C PHE A 174 -15.43 -9.27 -10.84
N ALA A 175 -15.15 -10.43 -10.24
CA ALA A 175 -15.92 -11.66 -10.48
C ALA A 175 -17.43 -11.48 -10.19
N THR A 176 -17.76 -10.72 -9.14
CA THR A 176 -19.15 -10.45 -8.75
C THR A 176 -19.86 -9.54 -9.76
N ASN A 177 -19.16 -8.54 -10.30
CA ASN A 177 -19.76 -7.51 -11.16
C ASN A 177 -19.64 -7.81 -12.66
N ALA A 178 -18.78 -8.76 -13.07
CA ALA A 178 -18.59 -9.25 -14.44
C ALA A 178 -18.76 -10.79 -14.52
N PRO A 179 -19.97 -11.33 -14.24
CA PRO A 179 -20.19 -12.77 -14.09
C PRO A 179 -19.99 -13.60 -15.38
N SER A 180 -19.90 -12.96 -16.54
CA SER A 180 -19.63 -13.60 -17.83
C SER A 180 -18.14 -13.74 -18.14
N LYS A 181 -17.26 -13.37 -17.20
CA LYS A 181 -15.80 -13.38 -17.37
C LYS A 181 -15.11 -14.29 -16.38
N ASN A 182 -13.96 -14.80 -16.80
CA ASN A 182 -13.14 -15.66 -15.96
C ASN A 182 -12.24 -14.80 -15.07
N VAL A 183 -12.08 -15.24 -13.82
CA VAL A 183 -11.11 -14.67 -12.89
C VAL A 183 -10.17 -15.77 -12.44
N TYR A 184 -8.89 -15.61 -12.72
CA TYR A 184 -7.82 -16.52 -12.35
C TYR A 184 -6.99 -15.90 -11.22
N SER A 185 -6.89 -16.60 -10.10
CA SER A 185 -6.07 -16.20 -8.95
C SER A 185 -4.82 -17.06 -8.84
N TYR A 186 -3.67 -16.48 -8.54
CA TYR A 186 -2.46 -17.22 -8.21
C TYR A 186 -1.77 -16.69 -6.95
N GLU A 187 -1.02 -17.57 -6.31
CA GLU A 187 -0.04 -17.22 -5.27
C GLU A 187 1.32 -17.74 -5.71
N LEU A 188 2.30 -16.85 -5.84
CA LEU A 188 3.66 -17.21 -6.20
C LEU A 188 4.45 -17.53 -4.94
N THR A 189 4.81 -18.81 -4.79
CA THR A 189 5.56 -19.35 -3.65
C THR A 189 7.01 -19.68 -3.96
N PHE A 190 7.47 -19.41 -5.19
CA PHE A 190 8.82 -19.71 -5.62
C PHE A 190 9.81 -18.64 -5.13
N GLU A 191 10.83 -19.06 -4.38
CA GLU A 191 11.94 -18.21 -3.96
C GLU A 191 13.17 -18.42 -4.87
N SER A 192 13.75 -17.32 -5.36
CA SER A 192 14.93 -17.38 -6.23
C SER A 192 16.22 -17.65 -5.44
N GLN A 193 16.93 -18.72 -5.81
CA GLN A 193 18.24 -19.08 -5.25
C GLN A 193 19.36 -18.06 -5.54
N PHE A 194 19.12 -17.11 -6.45
CA PHE A 194 20.10 -16.08 -6.78
C PHE A 194 20.14 -14.95 -5.73
N MET A 195 19.00 -14.67 -5.09
CA MET A 195 18.86 -13.60 -4.09
C MET A 195 19.40 -14.01 -2.72
N THR A 196 19.18 -15.27 -2.31
CA THR A 196 19.67 -15.81 -1.03
C THR A 196 21.20 -15.72 -0.90
N ASN A 197 21.92 -15.93 -2.01
CA ASN A 197 23.38 -15.83 -2.03
C ASN A 197 23.92 -14.39 -2.13
N ALA A 198 23.12 -13.44 -2.61
CA ALA A 198 23.55 -12.05 -2.83
C ALA A 198 23.25 -11.14 -1.62
N THR A 199 22.19 -11.42 -0.85
CA THR A 199 21.79 -10.60 0.31
C THR A 199 22.24 -11.18 1.64
N GLY A 200 22.67 -12.44 1.69
CA GLY A 200 23.01 -13.12 2.94
C GLY A 200 21.80 -13.33 3.86
N CYS A 201 20.58 -13.10 3.38
CA CYS A 201 19.37 -13.47 4.09
C CYS A 201 19.19 -15.00 3.97
N PRO A 202 19.15 -15.73 5.09
CA PRO A 202 18.82 -17.15 5.04
C PRO A 202 17.39 -17.33 4.52
N PRO A 203 17.11 -18.46 3.84
CA PRO A 203 15.73 -18.81 3.49
C PRO A 203 14.88 -18.88 4.78
N GLY A 204 13.67 -18.31 4.69
CA GLY A 204 12.70 -18.23 5.79
C GLY A 204 12.07 -19.57 6.16
#